data_AF-A0A127MFG7-F1
#
_entry.id   AF-A0A127MFG7-F1
#
_cell.length_a   1.000
_cell.length_b   1.000
_cell.length_c   1.000
_cell.angle_alpha   90.00
_cell.angle_beta   90.00
_cell.angle_gamma   90.00
#
_symmetry.space_group_name_H-M   'P 1'
#
loop_
_entity.id
_entity.type
_entity.pdbx_description
1 polymer ?
#
loop_
_entity_poly.entity_id
_entity_poly.type
_entity_poly.pdbx_seq_one_letter_code
_entity_poly.pdbx_strand_id
1 'polypeptide(L)' 'MFGLFDPPYRRVKDEREIRYFYSKYGEDAPVVLNERASDEALSSRDRRHWRRLARKARRHRNQWMDELKIS' A
#
# COMPACT_ATOMS: atom_id res chain seq x y z
N MET A 1 23.67 0.45 -7.25
CA MET A 1 22.75 -0.36 -8.09
C MET A 1 21.96 -1.26 -7.14
N PHE A 2 20.82 -0.79 -6.61
CA PHE A 2 20.07 -1.50 -5.56
C PHE A 2 19.11 -2.50 -6.20
N GLY A 3 19.36 -3.79 -5.93
CA GLY A 3 18.71 -4.93 -6.54
C GLY A 3 17.18 -4.86 -6.51
N LEU A 4 16.60 -5.32 -7.63
CA LEU A 4 15.18 -5.43 -7.97
C LEU A 4 14.36 -6.37 -7.07
N PHE A 5 14.90 -6.75 -5.89
CA PHE A 5 14.27 -7.67 -4.95
C PHE A 5 14.01 -6.94 -3.63
N ASP A 6 12.76 -6.48 -3.45
CA ASP A 6 12.29 -6.12 -2.11
C ASP A 6 12.36 -7.39 -1.25
N PRO A 7 12.95 -7.35 -0.04
CA PRO A 7 13.06 -8.53 0.79
C PRO A 7 11.68 -9.19 1.03
N PRO A 8 11.59 -10.53 1.06
CA PRO A 8 10.30 -11.23 1.23
C PRO A 8 9.51 -10.73 2.44
N TYR A 9 10.19 -10.43 3.56
CA TYR A 9 9.57 -9.88 4.77
C TYR A 9 8.84 -8.55 4.53
N ARG A 10 9.41 -7.68 3.67
CA ARG A 10 8.84 -6.36 3.41
C ARG A 10 7.63 -6.49 2.50
N ARG A 11 7.68 -7.42 1.55
CA ARG A 11 6.54 -7.72 0.67
C ARG A 11 5.33 -8.19 1.48
N VAL A 12 5.51 -9.17 2.38
CA VAL A 12 4.41 -9.68 3.21
C VAL A 12 3.85 -8.59 4.13
N LYS A 13 4.72 -7.73 4.69
CA LYS A 13 4.28 -6.61 5.52
C LYS A 13 3.45 -5.60 4.72
N ASP A 14 3.94 -5.21 3.54
CA ASP A 14 3.23 -4.27 2.65
C ASP A 14 1.87 -4.85 2.22
N GLU A 15 1.81 -6.12 1.86
CA GLU A 15 0.57 -6.82 1.47
C GLU A 15 -0.45 -6.83 2.61
N ARG A 16 -0.02 -7.14 3.84
CA ARG A 16 -0.87 -7.07 5.04
C ARG A 16 -1.41 -5.66 5.29
N GLU A 17 -0.56 -4.65 5.13
CA GLU A 17 -0.93 -3.26 5.35
C GLU A 17 -1.93 -2.81 4.27
N ILE A 18 -1.67 -3.10 3.00
CA ILE A 18 -2.59 -2.79 1.90
C ILE A 18 -3.95 -3.48 2.11
N ARG A 19 -3.96 -4.76 2.50
CA ARG A 19 -5.20 -5.48 2.81
C ARG A 19 -6.00 -4.79 3.91
N TYR A 20 -5.34 -4.33 4.97
CA TYR A 20 -6.01 -3.58 6.05
C TYR A 20 -6.67 -2.27 5.55
N PHE A 21 -6.01 -1.54 4.65
CA PHE A 21 -6.62 -0.34 4.08
C PHE A 21 -7.78 -0.66 3.16
N TYR A 22 -7.66 -1.70 2.33
CA TYR A 22 -8.75 -2.16 1.48
C TYR A 22 -9.94 -2.67 2.32
N SER A 23 -9.72 -3.38 3.42
CA SER A 23 -10.81 -3.81 4.30
C SER A 23 -11.51 -2.66 5.02
N LYS A 24 -10.80 -1.54 5.23
CA LYS A 24 -11.34 -0.38 5.95
C LYS A 24 -11.99 0.67 5.04
N TYR A 25 -11.41 0.90 3.87
CA TYR A 25 -11.78 1.99 2.95
C TYR A 25 -12.26 1.50 1.58
N GLY A 26 -12.24 0.19 1.33
CA GLY A 26 -12.67 -0.39 0.06
C GLY A 26 -11.88 0.18 -1.11
N GLU A 27 -12.60 0.65 -2.13
CA GLU A 27 -12.03 1.19 -3.35
C GLU A 27 -11.19 2.46 -3.15
N ASP A 28 -11.41 3.19 -2.05
CA ASP A 28 -10.71 4.43 -1.72
C ASP A 28 -9.36 4.21 -1.03
N ALA A 29 -9.02 2.96 -0.68
CA ALA A 29 -7.75 2.62 -0.05
C ALA A 29 -6.51 3.22 -0.75
N PRO A 30 -6.40 3.22 -2.10
CA PRO A 30 -5.26 3.84 -2.78
C PRO A 30 -5.22 5.37 -2.72
N VAL A 31 -6.36 6.02 -2.49
CA VAL A 31 -6.47 7.47 -2.28
C VAL A 31 -5.98 7.80 -0.89
N VAL A 32 -6.51 7.12 0.14
CA VAL A 32 -6.11 7.31 1.54
C VAL A 32 -4.61 7.06 1.75
N LEU A 33 -4.05 6.02 1.13
CA LEU A 33 -2.60 5.76 1.19
C LEU A 33 -1.77 6.87 0.53
N ASN A 34 -2.30 7.52 -0.51
CA ASN A 34 -1.63 8.60 -1.21
C ASN A 34 -1.72 9.94 -0.46
N GLU A 35 -2.83 10.19 0.24
CA GLU A 35 -2.98 11.33 1.15
C GLU A 35 -1.94 11.24 2.28
N ARG A 36 -1.83 10.07 2.93
CA ARG A 36 -0.77 9.81 3.93
C ARG A 36 0.64 9.99 3.36
N ALA A 37 0.85 9.65 2.09
CA ALA A 37 2.14 9.87 1.43
C ALA A 37 2.47 11.35 1.17
N SER A 38 1.47 12.22 1.25
CA SER A 38 1.57 13.66 1.00
C SER A 38 1.57 14.48 2.29
N ASP A 39 1.30 13.85 3.43
CA ASP A 39 1.33 14.46 4.75
C ASP A 39 2.74 14.95 5.12
N GLU A 40 2.92 16.27 5.18
CA GLU A 40 4.19 16.93 5.47
C GLU A 40 4.62 16.81 6.93
N ALA A 41 3.71 16.45 7.84
CA ALA A 41 4.04 16.17 9.22
C ALA A 41 4.84 14.85 9.36
N LEU A 42 4.79 13.98 8.36
CA LEU A 42 5.53 12.73 8.34
C LEU A 42 6.96 12.88 7.84
N SER A 43 7.85 12.04 8.37
CA SER A 43 9.22 11.96 7.89
C SER A 43 9.28 11.61 6.40
N SER A 44 10.33 12.06 5.70
CA SER A 44 10.55 11.71 4.30
C SER A 44 10.66 10.20 4.05
N ARG A 45 11.07 9.43 5.07
CA ARG A 45 11.11 7.96 5.03
C ARG A 45 9.71 7.37 5.04
N ASP A 46 8.83 7.88 5.91
CA ASP A 46 7.46 7.39 6.04
C ASP A 46 6.61 7.80 4.84
N ARG A 47 6.76 9.02 4.34
CA ARG A 47 6.13 9.45 3.08
C ARG A 47 6.53 8.53 1.91
N ARG A 48 7.79 8.11 1.85
CA ARG A 48 8.26 7.14 0.84
C ARG A 48 7.66 5.75 1.04
N HIS A 49 7.47 5.31 2.28
CA HIS A 49 6.76 4.08 2.62
C HIS A 49 5.31 4.12 2.10
N TRP A 50 4.55 5.13 2.50
CA TRP A 50 3.16 5.31 2.08
C TRP A 50 3.01 5.42 0.56
N ARG A 51 3.93 6.15 -0.11
CA ARG A 51 3.94 6.25 -1.57
C ARG A 51 4.15 4.90 -2.24
N ARG A 52 4.98 4.03 -1.66
CA ARG A 52 5.20 2.67 -2.16
C ARG A 52 3.94 1.82 -2.02
N LEU A 53 3.27 1.89 -0.86
CA LEU A 53 2.02 1.18 -0.61
C LEU A 53 0.92 1.65 -1.56
N ALA A 54 0.76 2.96 -1.72
CA ALA A 54 -0.22 3.53 -2.65
C ALA A 54 0.01 3.03 -4.09
N ARG A 55 1.27 2.98 -4.55
CA ARG A 55 1.62 2.44 -5.88
C ARG A 55 1.28 0.95 -6.02
N LYS A 56 1.62 0.13 -5.02
CA LYS A 56 1.29 -1.31 -5.01
C LYS A 56 -0.23 -1.53 -4.97
N ALA A 57 -0.94 -0.80 -4.12
CA ALA A 57 -2.39 -0.85 -3.99
C ALA A 57 -3.09 -0.51 -5.31
N ARG A 58 -2.62 0.51 -6.05
CA ARG A 58 -3.16 0.87 -7.37
C ARG A 58 -2.89 -0.21 -8.43
N ARG A 59 -1.65 -0.70 -8.51
CA ARG A 59 -1.24 -1.68 -9.54
C ARG A 59 -2.04 -2.98 -9.46
N HIS A 60 -2.39 -3.39 -8.25
CA HIS A 60 -3.09 -4.64 -7.97
C HIS A 60 -4.53 -4.40 -7.48
N ARG A 61 -5.16 -3.26 -7.84
CA ARG A 61 -6.50 -2.88 -7.33
C ARG A 61 -7.54 -3.99 -7.50
N ASN A 62 -7.63 -4.56 -8.70
CA ASN A 62 -8.61 -5.63 -8.98
C ASN A 62 -8.36 -6.85 -8.10
N GLN A 63 -7.09 -7.29 -7.99
CA GLN A 63 -6.72 -8.40 -7.10
C GLN A 63 -7.14 -8.14 -5.65
N TRP A 64 -6.87 -6.95 -5.11
CA TRP A 64 -7.23 -6.62 -3.73
C TRP A 64 -8.75 -6.55 -3.50
N MET A 65 -9.49 -6.02 -4.48
CA MET A 65 -10.95 -5.99 -4.43
C MET A 65 -11.56 -7.38 -4.57
N ASP A 66 -10.95 -8.27 -5.35
CA ASP A 66 -11.39 -9.66 -5.48
C ASP A 66 -11.08 -10.44 -4.20
N GLU A 67 -9.91 -10.24 -3.58
CA GLU A 67 -9.58 -10.81 -2.26
C GLU A 67 -10.56 -10.36 -1.16
N LEU A 68 -11.05 -9.12 -1.23
CA LEU A 68 -12.09 -8.61 -0.33
C LEU A 68 -13.44 -9.27 -0.52
N LYS A 69 -13.86 -9.54 -1.76
CA LYS A 69 -15.17 -10.16 -2.06
C LYS A 69 -15.24 -11.64 -1.65
N ILE A 70 -14.07 -12.28 -1.51
CA ILE A 70 -13.94 -13.69 -1.14
C ILE A 70 -13.83 -13.87 0.39
N SER A 71 -13.51 -12.79 1.15
CA SER A 71 -13.46 -12.79 2.63
C SER A 71 -14.80 -12.40 3.24
#